data_AF-A0A951Z218-F1
#
_entry.id   AF-A0A951Z218-F1
#
_cell.length_a   1.000
_cell.length_b   1.000
_cell.length_c   1.000
_cell.angle_alpha   90.00
_cell.angle_beta   90.00
_cell.angle_gamma   90.00
#
_symmetry.space_group_name_H-M   'P 1'
#
loop_
_entity.id
_entity.type
_entity.pdbx_description
1 polymer ?
#
loop_
_entity_poly.entity_id
_entity_poly.type
_entity_poly.pdbx_seq_one_letter_code
_entity_poly.pdbx_strand_id
1 'polypeptide(L)'
;MPILIGPFEATAISLPLDGARADRPMTHDLLNTVVERLGGRLARVVIDDLWNGIFYARMIFEQGGAELEIDARPSDAVALAVRCGAPIFVSEDILATAEG
;
A
#
# COMPACT_ATOMS: atom_id res chain seq x y z
N MET A 1 -1.91 15.68 3.22
CA MET A 1 -1.44 14.95 4.42
C MET A 1 -0.05 14.36 4.20
N PRO A 2 0.96 14.75 4.97
CA PRO A 2 2.25 14.05 4.99
C PRO A 2 2.20 12.84 5.94
N ILE A 3 2.49 11.64 5.43
CA ILE A 3 2.76 10.45 6.25
C ILE A 3 4.27 10.33 6.41
N LEU A 4 4.77 10.40 7.65
CA LEU A 4 6.20 10.21 7.92
C LEU A 4 6.56 8.73 7.76
N ILE A 5 7.53 8.46 6.89
CA ILE A 5 8.03 7.12 6.60
C ILE A 5 9.56 7.11 6.66
N GLY A 6 10.14 5.94 6.93
CA GLY A 6 11.58 5.76 6.93
C GLY A 6 12.18 5.79 5.52
N PRO A 7 13.52 5.87 5.42
CA PRO A 7 14.21 5.94 4.12
C PRO A 7 14.06 4.68 3.28
N PHE A 8 13.92 3.50 3.92
CA PHE A 8 13.71 2.25 3.21
C PHE A 8 12.31 2.16 2.60
N GLU A 9 11.30 2.58 3.35
CA GLU A 9 9.93 2.70 2.87
C GLU A 9 9.83 3.73 1.73
N ALA A 10 10.47 4.90 1.89
CA ALA A 10 10.51 5.92 0.86
C ALA A 10 11.13 5.39 -0.44
N THR A 11 12.24 4.67 -0.35
CA THR A 11 12.90 4.03 -1.50
C THR A 11 12.01 2.97 -2.14
N ALA A 12 11.32 2.17 -1.32
CA ALA A 12 10.40 1.16 -1.82
C ALA A 12 9.26 1.82 -2.62
N ILE A 13 8.77 2.99 -2.22
CA ILE A 13 7.70 3.72 -2.92
C ILE A 13 8.22 4.47 -4.15
N SER A 14 9.33 5.20 -4.06
CA SER A 14 9.80 6.10 -5.13
C SER A 14 10.31 5.35 -6.36
N LEU A 15 11.04 4.25 -6.16
CA LEU A 15 11.65 3.51 -7.26
C LEU A 15 10.65 3.12 -8.38
N PRO A 16 9.50 2.49 -8.09
CA PRO A 16 8.50 2.19 -9.12
C PRO A 16 7.77 3.42 -9.66
N LEU A 17 7.60 4.49 -8.86
CA LEU A 17 7.00 5.76 -9.34
C LEU A 17 7.86 6.41 -10.42
N ASP A 18 9.18 6.33 -10.27
CA ASP A 18 10.16 6.82 -11.22
C ASP A 18 10.29 5.90 -12.46
N GLY A 19 9.51 4.81 -12.53
CA GLY A 19 9.59 3.82 -13.59
C GLY A 19 10.85 2.97 -13.56
N ALA A 20 11.65 3.10 -12.49
CA ALA A 20 12.88 2.32 -12.31
C ALA A 20 12.57 0.90 -11.82
N ARG A 21 13.43 -0.05 -12.20
CA ARG A 21 13.34 -1.45 -11.78
C ARG A 21 14.70 -1.94 -11.30
N ALA A 22 14.71 -2.65 -10.18
CA ALA A 22 15.90 -3.33 -9.70
C ALA A 22 16.18 -4.61 -10.51
N ASP A 23 17.44 -5.06 -10.54
CA ASP A 23 17.86 -6.29 -11.24
C ASP A 23 17.20 -7.55 -10.67
N ARG A 24 16.79 -7.51 -9.40
CA ARG A 24 16.10 -8.58 -8.68
C ARG A 24 14.85 -8.03 -8.00
N PRO A 25 13.80 -8.86 -7.81
CA PRO A 25 12.58 -8.43 -7.11
C PRO A 25 12.89 -7.91 -5.71
N MET A 26 12.38 -6.73 -5.38
CA MET A 26 12.38 -6.22 -4.00
C MET A 26 11.25 -6.89 -3.20
N THR A 27 11.18 -6.62 -1.89
CA THR A 27 10.19 -7.23 -0.99
C THR A 27 8.75 -7.11 -1.49
N HIS A 28 8.37 -5.93 -1.99
CA HIS A 28 7.01 -5.70 -2.49
C HIS A 28 6.76 -6.35 -3.85
N ASP A 29 7.79 -6.49 -4.70
CA ASP A 29 7.69 -7.23 -5.96
C ASP A 29 7.51 -8.75 -5.68
N LEU A 30 8.26 -9.27 -4.71
CA LEU A 30 8.13 -10.65 -4.24
C LEU A 30 6.73 -10.89 -3.66
N LEU A 31 6.23 -9.99 -2.81
CA LEU A 31 4.90 -10.10 -2.23
C LEU A 31 3.81 -10.12 -3.31
N ASN A 32 3.88 -9.20 -4.29
CA ASN A 32 2.93 -9.20 -5.41
C ASN A 32 2.97 -10.53 -6.16
N THR A 33 4.17 -11.04 -6.46
CA THR A 33 4.33 -12.33 -7.13
C THR A 33 3.72 -13.48 -6.32
N VAL A 34 3.93 -13.51 -5.01
CA VAL A 34 3.35 -14.54 -4.13
C VAL A 34 1.81 -14.49 -4.17
N VAL A 35 1.23 -13.30 -4.04
CA VAL A 35 -0.23 -13.10 -4.09
C VAL A 35 -0.79 -13.56 -5.44
N GLU A 36 -0.20 -13.12 -6.55
CA GLU A 36 -0.62 -13.52 -7.90
C GLU A 36 -0.53 -15.04 -8.11
N ARG A 37 0.55 -15.67 -7.64
CA ARG A 37 0.75 -17.13 -7.76
C ARG A 37 -0.22 -17.94 -6.92
N LEU A 38 -0.75 -17.36 -5.84
CA LEU A 38 -1.81 -17.94 -5.03
C LEU A 38 -3.21 -17.60 -5.56
N GLY A 39 -3.31 -16.95 -6.72
CA GLY A 39 -4.58 -16.61 -7.37
C GLY A 39 -5.27 -15.38 -6.78
N GLY A 40 -4.54 -14.56 -6.03
CA GLY A 40 -5.03 -13.29 -5.51
C GLY A 40 -4.58 -12.11 -6.38
N ARG A 41 -5.21 -10.95 -6.18
CA ARG A 41 -4.75 -9.65 -6.68
C ARG A 41 -5.06 -8.55 -5.68
N LEU A 42 -4.20 -7.54 -5.56
CA LEU A 42 -4.52 -6.34 -4.79
C LEU A 42 -5.57 -5.52 -5.57
N ALA A 43 -6.77 -5.37 -5.01
CA ALA A 43 -7.87 -4.63 -5.63
C ALA A 43 -7.82 -3.14 -5.30
N ARG A 44 -7.54 -2.80 -4.04
CA ARG A 44 -7.41 -1.41 -3.57
C ARG A 44 -6.68 -1.33 -2.23
N VAL A 45 -6.19 -0.14 -1.91
CA VAL A 45 -5.74 0.24 -0.56
C VAL A 45 -6.67 1.31 0.00
N VAL A 46 -6.98 1.23 1.29
CA VAL A 46 -7.77 2.21 2.03
C VAL A 46 -6.96 2.70 3.22
N ILE A 47 -6.84 4.02 3.39
CA ILE A 47 -6.21 4.67 4.55
C ILE A 47 -7.32 5.45 5.25
N ASP A 48 -7.84 4.92 6.35
CA ASP A 48 -9.09 5.42 6.95
C ASP A 48 -9.08 5.60 8.46
N ASP A 49 -7.97 5.27 9.14
CA ASP A 49 -7.89 5.39 10.60
C ASP A 49 -6.57 6.06 11.07
N LEU A 50 -6.69 6.80 12.16
CA LEU A 50 -5.63 7.51 12.86
C LEU A 50 -5.83 7.33 14.35
N TRP A 51 -5.01 6.47 14.95
CA TRP A 51 -5.07 6.20 16.38
C TRP A 51 -3.76 6.58 17.04
N ASN A 52 -3.82 7.44 18.07
CA ASN A 52 -2.63 7.94 18.79
C ASN A 52 -1.53 8.50 17.87
N GLY A 53 -1.92 9.18 16.77
CA GLY A 53 -0.98 9.73 15.80
C GLY A 53 -0.38 8.70 14.83
N ILE A 54 -0.86 7.45 14.86
CA ILE A 54 -0.44 6.37 13.95
C ILE A 54 -1.55 6.15 12.92
N PHE A 55 -1.21 6.29 11.64
CA PHE A 55 -2.10 5.98 10.54
C PHE A 55 -2.16 4.49 10.28
N TYR A 56 -3.34 3.99 9.95
CA TYR A 56 -3.60 2.61 9.56
C TYR A 56 -4.05 2.55 8.11
N ALA A 57 -3.73 1.43 7.46
CA ALA A 57 -4.17 1.15 6.11
C ALA A 57 -4.67 -0.28 6.00
N ARG A 58 -5.57 -0.51 5.07
CA ARG A 58 -6.13 -1.81 4.76
C ARG A 58 -5.88 -2.12 3.29
N MET A 59 -5.29 -3.28 3.03
CA MET A 59 -5.13 -3.81 1.68
C MET A 59 -6.27 -4.78 1.41
N ILE A 60 -7.06 -4.49 0.37
CA ILE A 60 -8.17 -5.34 -0.04
C ILE A 60 -7.70 -6.18 -1.22
N PHE A 61 -7.61 -7.48 -1.01
CA PHE A 61 -7.26 -8.46 -2.03
C PHE A 61 -8.51 -9.15 -2.54
N GLU A 62 -8.56 -9.42 -3.83
CA GLU A 62 -9.56 -10.32 -4.41
C GLU A 62 -8.92 -11.68 -4.65
N GLN A 63 -9.57 -12.75 -4.19
CA GLN A 63 -9.16 -14.12 -4.42
C GLN A 63 -10.39 -15.02 -4.53
N GLY A 64 -10.52 -15.77 -5.64
CA GLY A 64 -11.63 -16.73 -5.81
C GLY A 64 -13.04 -16.12 -5.74
N GLY A 65 -13.19 -14.83 -6.08
CA GLY A 65 -14.47 -14.11 -6.01
C GLY A 65 -14.84 -13.55 -4.62
N ALA A 66 -13.95 -13.67 -3.63
CA ALA A 66 -14.09 -13.05 -2.32
C ALA A 66 -13.09 -11.91 -2.13
N GLU A 67 -13.46 -10.93 -1.30
CA GLU A 67 -12.53 -9.92 -0.80
C GLU A 67 -11.90 -10.40 0.52
N LEU A 68 -10.58 -10.23 0.62
CA LEU A 68 -9.78 -10.48 1.81
C LEU A 68 -9.14 -9.18 2.24
N GLU A 69 -9.38 -8.80 3.49
CA GLU A 69 -8.87 -7.58 4.07
C GLU A 69 -7.65 -7.88 4.95
N ILE A 70 -6.57 -7.15 4.72
CA ILE A 70 -5.32 -7.30 5.48
C ILE A 70 -4.92 -5.94 6.04
N ASP A 71 -4.77 -5.88 7.36
CA ASP A 71 -4.22 -4.73 8.08
C ASP A 71 -2.76 -4.49 7.66
N ALA A 72 -2.40 -3.23 7.46
CA ALA A 72 -1.09 -2.83 6.98
C ALA A 72 -0.70 -1.44 7.48
N ARG A 73 0.60 -1.21 7.61
CA ARG A 73 1.11 0.17 7.68
C ARG A 73 0.86 0.86 6.33
N PRO A 74 0.52 2.17 6.33
CA PRO A 74 0.33 2.91 5.09
C PRO A 74 1.53 2.83 4.14
N SER A 75 2.76 2.84 4.66
CA SER A 75 3.97 2.73 3.85
C SER A 75 4.04 1.45 3.02
N ASP A 76 3.70 0.31 3.62
CA ASP A 76 3.77 -1.00 2.96
C ASP A 76 2.63 -1.13 1.93
N ALA A 77 1.43 -0.68 2.31
CA ALA A 77 0.26 -0.70 1.43
C ALA A 77 0.48 0.18 0.18
N VAL A 78 1.01 1.39 0.34
CA VAL A 78 1.34 2.29 -0.77
C VAL A 78 2.44 1.70 -1.64
N ALA A 79 3.51 1.14 -1.05
CA ALA A 79 4.61 0.56 -1.81
C ALA A 79 4.18 -0.63 -2.70
N LEU A 80 3.23 -1.44 -2.22
CA LEU A 80 2.63 -2.50 -3.01
C LEU A 80 1.67 -1.95 -4.06
N ALA A 81 0.74 -1.06 -3.68
CA ALA A 81 -0.26 -0.49 -4.58
C ALA A 81 0.36 0.17 -5.82
N VAL A 82 1.43 0.95 -5.63
CA VAL A 82 2.15 1.59 -6.73
C VAL A 82 2.72 0.56 -7.72
N ARG A 83 3.22 -0.59 -7.25
CA ARG A 83 3.74 -1.66 -8.13
C ARG A 83 2.64 -2.39 -8.88
N CYS A 84 1.52 -2.64 -8.21
CA CYS A 84 0.38 -3.36 -8.77
C CYS A 84 -0.50 -2.46 -9.66
N GLY A 85 -0.32 -1.13 -9.59
CA GLY A 85 -1.25 -0.17 -10.18
C GLY A 85 -2.62 -0.16 -9.49
N ALA A 86 -2.68 -0.56 -8.21
CA ALA A 86 -3.92 -0.60 -7.45
C ALA A 86 -4.30 0.81 -6.95
N PRO A 87 -5.59 1.20 -7.00
CA PRO A 87 -6.05 2.49 -6.49
C PRO A 87 -5.87 2.59 -4.97
N ILE A 88 -5.54 3.79 -4.51
CA ILE A 88 -5.36 4.14 -3.10
C ILE A 88 -6.46 5.15 -2.73
N PHE A 89 -7.23 4.85 -1.70
CA PHE A 89 -8.26 5.70 -1.15
C PHE A 89 -7.86 6.20 0.23
N VAL A 90 -8.21 7.44 0.55
CA VAL A 90 -8.01 8.05 1.86
C VAL A 90 -9.34 8.61 2.32
N SER A 91 -9.73 8.37 3.57
CA SER A 91 -10.99 8.92 4.10
C SER A 91 -10.91 10.43 4.26
N GLU A 92 -12.04 11.12 4.10
CA GLU A 92 -12.12 12.57 4.24
C GLU A 92 -11.77 13.03 5.65
N ASP A 93 -12.17 12.27 6.69
CA ASP A 93 -11.85 12.58 8.08
C ASP A 93 -10.33 12.60 8.34
N ILE A 94 -9.60 11.67 7.72
CA ILE A 94 -8.15 11.59 7.77
C ILE A 94 -7.50 12.76 7.03
N LEU A 95 -8.05 13.14 5.88
CA LEU A 95 -7.60 14.31 5.13
C LEU A 95 -7.79 15.60 5.95
N ALA A 96 -8.95 15.77 6.59
CA ALA A 96 -9.28 16.92 7.42
C ALA A 96 -8.37 17.03 8.65
N THR A 97 -8.00 15.90 9.26
CA THR A 97 -7.10 15.88 10.43
C THR A 97 -5.68 16.34 10.09
N ALA A 98 -5.28 16.27 8.82
CA ALA A 98 -3.95 16.69 8.38
C ALA A 98 -3.85 18.16 7.94
N GLU A 99 -4.98 18.87 7.84
CA GLU A 99 -5.05 20.29 7.48
C GLU A 99 -5.13 21.22 8.71
N GLY A 100 -5.34 20.67 9.91
CA GLY A 100 -5.33 21.39 11.20
C GLY A 100 -4.02 21.22 11.96
#